data_AF-A0A7C2X6J3-F1
#
_entry.id   AF-A0A7C2X6J3-F1
#
_cell.length_a   1.000
_cell.length_b   1.000
_cell.length_c   1.000
_cell.angle_alpha   90.00
_cell.angle_beta   90.00
_cell.angle_gamma   90.00
#
_symmetry.space_group_name_H-M   'P 1'
#
loop_
_entity.id
_entity.type
_entity.pdbx_description
1 polymer ?
#
loop_
_entity_poly.entity_id
_entity_poly.type
_entity_poly.pdbx_seq_one_letter_code
_entity_poly.pdbx_strand_id
1 'polypeptide(L)'
;MTKRERSWCLIYSVVLATLTTIPYLLGYFTHGDRWQFTGFVFGVEDGNSYIAKMLLGSQGEWLFRTPYTSLPQSGVLAFLPYLLLGKFAAGKAIHEQMVALFHLFRVFATPVAVVATYKFISLFVTSSWWR
;
A
#
# COMPACT_ATOMS: atom_id res chain seq x y z
N MET A 1 -26.54 -2.77 0.33
CA MET A 1 -25.93 -2.79 1.66
C MET A 1 -26.82 -2.11 2.69
N THR A 2 -27.32 -2.86 3.67
CA THR A 2 -28.05 -2.34 4.84
C THR A 2 -27.12 -1.55 5.77
N LYS A 3 -27.68 -0.80 6.73
CA LYS A 3 -26.87 -0.09 7.75
C LYS A 3 -25.99 -1.05 8.56
N ARG A 4 -26.50 -2.24 8.87
CA ARG A 4 -25.77 -3.29 9.61
C ARG A 4 -24.58 -3.81 8.80
N GLU A 5 -24.77 -4.09 7.52
CA GLU A 5 -23.69 -4.56 6.63
C GLU A 5 -22.60 -3.50 6.46
N ARG A 6 -22.96 -2.21 6.33
CA ARG A 6 -21.97 -1.12 6.29
C ARG A 6 -21.15 -1.03 7.57
N SER A 7 -21.82 -1.14 8.72
CA SER A 7 -21.16 -1.11 10.03
C SER A 7 -20.23 -2.31 10.21
N TRP A 8 -20.66 -3.49 9.76
CA TRP A 8 -19.85 -4.70 9.75
C TRP A 8 -18.59 -4.53 8.89
N CYS A 9 -18.73 -4.09 7.64
CA CYS A 9 -17.58 -3.83 6.77
C CYS A 9 -16.61 -2.83 7.38
N LEU A 10 -17.10 -1.76 8.02
CA LEU A 10 -16.26 -0.75 8.67
C LEU A 10 -15.46 -1.36 9.83
N ILE A 11 -16.15 -2.07 10.74
CA ILE A 11 -15.49 -2.73 11.88
C ILE A 11 -14.46 -3.74 11.39
N TYR A 12 -14.83 -4.60 10.43
CA TYR A 12 -13.92 -5.56 9.83
C TYR A 12 -12.71 -4.89 9.20
N SER A 13 -12.89 -3.78 8.49
CA SER A 13 -11.79 -3.03 7.87
C SER A 13 -10.83 -2.46 8.91
N VAL A 14 -11.34 -1.91 10.02
CA VAL A 14 -10.52 -1.40 11.11
C VAL A 14 -9.72 -2.52 11.77
N VAL A 15 -10.37 -3.64 12.08
CA VAL A 15 -9.70 -4.83 12.65
C VAL A 15 -8.64 -5.35 11.69
N LEU A 16 -8.97 -5.53 10.41
CA LEU A 16 -8.04 -6.02 9.40
C LEU A 16 -6.84 -5.08 9.20
N ALA A 17 -7.08 -3.78 9.06
CA ALA A 17 -6.02 -2.78 8.91
C ALA A 17 -5.11 -2.75 10.15
N THR A 18 -5.69 -2.87 11.35
CA THR A 18 -4.93 -2.91 12.61
C THR A 18 -4.07 -4.17 12.68
N LEU A 19 -4.67 -5.35 12.57
CA LEU A 19 -3.99 -6.64 12.69
C LEU A 19 -2.87 -6.77 11.67
N THR A 20 -3.12 -6.38 10.42
CA THR A 20 -2.11 -6.45 9.36
C THR A 20 -1.02 -5.38 9.49
N THR A 21 -1.21 -4.33 10.28
CA THR A 21 -0.20 -3.27 10.49
C THR A 21 0.78 -3.60 11.62
N ILE A 22 0.34 -4.39 12.61
CA ILE A 22 1.17 -4.83 13.75
C ILE A 22 2.55 -5.35 13.33
N PRO A 23 2.70 -6.34 12.41
CA PRO A 23 4.01 -6.89 12.08
C PRO A 23 4.98 -5.84 11.51
N TYR A 24 4.49 -4.82 10.80
CA TYR A 24 5.33 -3.75 10.26
C TYR A 24 5.77 -2.76 11.35
N LEU A 25 4.89 -2.44 12.30
CA LEU A 25 5.25 -1.63 13.47
C LEU A 25 6.28 -2.36 14.34
N LEU A 26 6.07 -3.66 14.57
CA LEU A 26 7.04 -4.48 15.30
C LEU A 26 8.40 -4.47 14.59
N GLY A 27 8.43 -4.69 13.27
CA GLY A 27 9.68 -4.61 12.50
C GLY A 27 10.37 -3.25 12.63
N TYR A 28 9.60 -2.16 12.60
CA TYR A 28 10.14 -0.81 12.76
C TYR A 28 10.69 -0.54 14.18
N PHE A 29 10.01 -0.99 15.23
CA PHE A 29 10.47 -0.72 16.61
C PHE A 29 11.52 -1.70 17.14
N THR A 30 11.71 -2.86 16.49
CA THR A 30 12.63 -3.90 16.95
C THR A 30 13.91 -4.01 16.13
N HIS A 31 14.06 -3.21 15.06
CA HIS A 31 15.30 -3.21 14.29
C HIS A 31 16.48 -2.68 15.13
N GLY A 32 17.68 -3.19 14.86
CA GLY A 32 18.89 -2.85 15.63
C GLY A 32 19.94 -2.14 14.77
N ASP A 33 21.07 -1.78 15.37
CA ASP A 33 22.13 -1.02 14.68
C ASP A 33 22.74 -1.76 13.48
N ARG A 34 22.74 -3.11 13.53
CA ARG A 34 23.30 -3.97 12.47
C ARG A 34 22.33 -4.28 11.33
N TRP A 35 21.03 -4.32 11.63
CA TRP A 35 19.99 -4.73 10.69
C TRP A 35 18.84 -3.75 10.76
N GLN A 36 18.63 -3.01 9.68
CA GLN A 36 17.59 -2.02 9.55
C GLN A 36 16.38 -2.63 8.86
N PHE A 37 15.19 -2.39 9.42
CA PHE A 37 13.95 -2.86 8.82
C PHE A 37 13.58 -1.96 7.63
N THR A 38 13.42 -2.55 6.45
CA THR A 38 13.19 -1.80 5.21
C THR A 38 11.71 -1.45 4.98
N GLY A 39 10.81 -1.90 5.84
CA GLY A 39 9.39 -1.56 5.81
C GLY A 39 8.44 -2.70 5.42
N PHE A 40 8.96 -3.89 5.07
CA PHE A 40 8.16 -5.00 4.56
C PHE A 40 8.51 -6.34 5.23
N VAL A 41 7.49 -7.12 5.60
CA VAL A 41 7.62 -8.49 6.14
C VAL A 41 7.19 -9.54 5.11
N PHE A 42 6.29 -9.19 4.19
CA PHE A 42 5.79 -10.06 3.13
C PHE A 42 5.98 -9.39 1.77
N GLY A 43 6.32 -10.17 0.74
CA GLY A 43 6.57 -9.67 -0.61
C GLY A 43 7.66 -8.60 -0.62
N VAL A 44 8.79 -8.87 0.04
CA VAL A 44 9.83 -7.86 0.33
C VAL A 44 10.40 -7.27 -0.95
N GLU A 45 10.63 -8.09 -1.96
CA GLU A 45 11.14 -7.70 -3.27
C GLU A 45 10.17 -6.74 -3.98
N ASP A 46 8.89 -7.07 -3.98
CA ASP A 46 7.84 -6.25 -4.58
C ASP A 46 7.62 -4.95 -3.80
N GLY A 47 7.64 -5.01 -2.47
CA GLY A 47 7.53 -3.85 -1.60
C GLY A 47 8.63 -2.83 -1.87
N ASN A 48 9.88 -3.28 -1.92
CA ASN A 48 11.01 -2.40 -2.27
C ASN A 48 10.92 -1.91 -3.73
N SER A 49 10.39 -2.72 -4.64
CA SER A 49 10.08 -2.30 -6.00
C SER A 49 9.03 -1.17 -6.02
N TYR A 50 8.07 -1.13 -5.10
CA TYR A 50 7.13 -0.01 -4.97
C TYR A 50 7.80 1.25 -4.41
N ILE A 51 8.64 1.11 -3.38
CA ILE A 51 9.42 2.23 -2.84
C ILE A 51 10.34 2.84 -3.90
N ALA A 52 10.98 2.03 -4.74
CA ALA A 52 11.79 2.52 -5.87
C ALA A 52 10.95 3.35 -6.86
N LYS A 53 9.69 2.99 -7.10
CA LYS A 53 8.77 3.78 -7.94
C LYS A 53 8.32 5.06 -7.25
N MET A 54 8.11 5.03 -5.93
CA MET A 54 7.89 6.24 -5.14
C MET A 54 9.09 7.18 -5.23
N LEU A 55 10.32 6.65 -5.20
CA LEU A 55 11.53 7.45 -5.36
C LEU A 55 11.56 8.17 -6.72
N LEU A 56 11.19 7.49 -7.82
CA LEU A 56 11.02 8.15 -9.13
C LEU A 56 10.00 9.29 -9.06
N GLY A 57 8.86 9.04 -8.40
CA GLY A 57 7.82 10.03 -8.17
C GLY A 57 8.33 11.28 -7.42
N SER A 58 9.16 11.07 -6.39
CA SER A 58 9.81 12.14 -5.61
C SER A 58 10.81 12.96 -6.44
N GLN A 59 11.39 12.36 -7.48
CA GLN A 59 12.30 13.02 -8.43
C GLN A 59 11.54 13.77 -9.53
N GLY A 60 10.21 13.81 -9.47
CA GLY A 60 9.36 14.56 -10.39
C GLY A 60 8.74 13.73 -11.51
N GLU A 61 9.08 12.44 -11.64
CA GLU A 61 8.55 11.60 -12.71
C GLU A 61 7.03 11.43 -12.63
N TRP A 62 6.39 11.44 -13.79
CA TRP A 62 4.95 11.17 -13.97
C TRP A 62 4.68 9.90 -14.76
N LEU A 63 5.67 9.46 -15.56
CA LEU A 63 5.60 8.25 -16.36
C LEU A 63 6.66 7.28 -15.84
N PHE A 64 6.28 6.02 -15.69
CA PHE A 64 7.21 4.97 -15.33
C PHE A 64 8.12 4.64 -16.51
N ARG A 65 9.42 4.55 -16.24
CA ARG A 65 10.44 3.97 -17.13
C ARG A 65 11.14 2.87 -16.37
N THR A 66 11.35 1.72 -17.01
CA THR A 66 12.01 0.60 -16.36
C THR A 66 13.51 0.88 -16.21
N PRO A 67 14.10 0.66 -15.02
CA PRO A 67 15.54 0.79 -14.83
C PRO A 67 16.34 -0.40 -15.38
N TYR A 68 15.65 -1.43 -15.90
CA TYR A 68 16.27 -2.69 -16.34
C TYR A 68 16.73 -2.70 -17.79
N THR A 69 16.71 -1.55 -18.48
CA THR A 69 17.24 -1.41 -19.84
C THR A 69 17.74 0.01 -20.08
N SER A 70 18.80 0.12 -20.88
CA SER A 70 19.35 1.40 -21.35
C SER A 70 18.71 1.88 -22.67
N LEU A 71 17.80 1.10 -23.26
CA LEU A 71 17.11 1.50 -24.48
C LEU A 71 16.26 2.76 -24.23
N PRO A 72 16.17 3.69 -25.19
CA PRO A 72 15.30 4.85 -25.08
C PRO A 72 13.84 4.45 -24.81
N GLN A 73 13.21 5.09 -23.83
CA GLN A 73 11.83 4.81 -23.42
C GLN A 73 11.02 6.11 -23.40
N SER A 74 9.87 6.11 -24.06
CA SER A 74 8.88 7.19 -23.94
C SER A 74 8.29 7.28 -22.53
N GLY A 75 8.28 6.16 -21.80
CA GLY A 75 7.62 6.03 -20.49
C GLY A 75 6.15 5.64 -20.64
N VAL A 76 5.57 5.09 -19.57
CA VAL A 76 4.18 4.61 -19.56
C VAL A 76 3.45 5.04 -18.29
N LEU A 77 2.14 5.25 -18.38
CA LEU A 77 1.28 5.46 -17.21
C LEU A 77 1.05 4.13 -16.48
N ALA A 78 2.07 3.68 -15.74
CA ALA A 78 2.02 2.51 -14.90
C ALA A 78 2.43 2.87 -13.48
N PHE A 79 1.96 2.11 -12.49
CA PHE A 79 2.31 2.30 -11.08
C PHE A 79 2.01 3.70 -10.54
N LEU A 80 1.03 4.38 -11.14
CA LEU A 80 0.67 5.76 -10.83
C LEU A 80 0.42 6.02 -9.33
N PRO A 81 -0.26 5.13 -8.56
CA PRO A 81 -0.42 5.36 -7.12
C PRO A 81 0.92 5.53 -6.39
N TYR A 82 1.93 4.72 -6.73
CA TYR A 82 3.26 4.81 -6.12
C TYR A 82 4.00 6.07 -6.58
N LEU A 83 3.95 6.40 -7.87
CA LEU A 83 4.55 7.65 -8.39
C LEU A 83 3.95 8.88 -7.69
N LEU A 84 2.62 8.89 -7.48
CA LEU A 84 1.94 9.99 -6.79
C LEU A 84 2.31 10.07 -5.31
N LEU A 85 2.35 8.94 -4.59
CA LEU A 85 2.79 8.92 -3.19
C LEU A 85 4.22 9.45 -3.04
N GLY A 86 5.10 9.11 -3.99
CA GLY A 86 6.46 9.62 -4.06
C GLY A 86 6.58 11.15 -4.05
N LYS A 87 5.63 11.86 -4.67
CA LYS A 87 5.62 13.33 -4.74
C LYS A 87 5.44 14.00 -3.38
N PHE A 88 4.98 13.26 -2.36
CA PHE A 88 4.81 13.75 -1.00
C PHE A 88 6.03 13.48 -0.10
N ALA A 89 7.07 12.79 -0.60
CA ALA A 89 8.28 12.50 0.16
C ALA A 89 9.45 13.38 -0.31
N ALA A 90 10.18 13.98 0.64
CA ALA A 90 11.34 14.83 0.32
C ALA A 90 12.32 14.96 1.49
N GLY A 91 13.57 15.30 1.18
CA GLY A 91 14.56 15.68 2.20
C GLY A 91 15.14 14.50 2.98
N LYS A 92 15.36 14.72 4.29
CA LYS A 92 15.98 13.71 5.18
C LYS A 92 15.00 12.58 5.48
N ALA A 93 15.51 11.36 5.68
CA ALA A 93 14.70 10.17 5.98
C ALA A 93 13.60 9.91 4.93
N ILE A 94 13.94 10.13 3.65
CA ILE A 94 12.99 9.98 2.54
C ILE A 94 12.48 8.54 2.42
N HIS A 95 13.31 7.55 2.75
CA HIS A 95 12.92 6.13 2.74
C HIS A 95 11.81 5.87 3.76
N GLU A 96 11.99 6.33 4.99
CA GLU A 96 11.02 6.18 6.08
C GLU A 96 9.71 6.91 5.76
N GLN A 97 9.78 8.11 5.18
CA GLN A 97 8.61 8.84 4.69
C GLN A 97 7.85 8.02 3.64
N MET A 98 8.54 7.46 2.65
CA MET A 98 7.91 6.65 1.60
C MET A 98 7.28 5.37 2.16
N VAL A 99 7.96 4.67 3.07
CA VAL A 99 7.42 3.49 3.75
C VAL A 99 6.16 3.85 4.56
N ALA A 100 6.18 4.97 5.30
CA ALA A 100 5.02 5.44 6.05
C ALA A 100 3.85 5.79 5.11
N LEU A 101 4.10 6.52 4.03
CA LEU A 101 3.10 6.86 3.01
C LEU A 101 2.49 5.62 2.35
N PHE A 102 3.31 4.60 2.04
CA PHE A 102 2.84 3.33 1.53
C PHE A 102 1.88 2.64 2.51
N HIS A 103 2.26 2.54 3.79
CA HIS A 103 1.42 1.86 4.79
C HIS A 103 0.15 2.66 5.12
N LEU A 104 0.22 3.99 5.13
CA LEU A 104 -0.97 4.83 5.23
C LEU A 104 -1.91 4.59 4.05
N PHE A 105 -1.39 4.57 2.83
CA PHE A 105 -2.17 4.26 1.64
C PHE A 105 -2.83 2.87 1.75
N ARG A 106 -2.09 1.86 2.21
CA ARG A 106 -2.62 0.50 2.45
C ARG A 106 -3.76 0.49 3.47
N VAL A 107 -3.61 1.19 4.59
CA VAL A 107 -4.65 1.32 5.63
C VAL A 107 -5.90 2.00 5.06
N PHE A 108 -5.76 3.09 4.30
CA PHE A 108 -6.88 3.77 3.65
C PHE A 108 -7.54 2.96 2.52
N ALA A 109 -6.76 2.17 1.78
CA ALA A 109 -7.27 1.31 0.72
C ALA A 109 -8.02 0.08 1.27
N THR A 110 -7.70 -0.37 2.48
CA THR A 110 -8.33 -1.53 3.14
C THR A 110 -9.87 -1.44 3.17
N PRO A 111 -10.51 -0.36 3.69
CA PRO A 111 -11.96 -0.27 3.70
C PRO A 111 -12.57 -0.22 2.29
N VAL A 112 -11.88 0.38 1.32
CA VAL A 112 -12.33 0.39 -0.08
C VAL A 112 -12.36 -1.02 -0.63
N ALA A 113 -11.30 -1.79 -0.42
CA ALA A 113 -11.20 -3.19 -0.83
C ALA A 113 -12.29 -4.05 -0.15
N VAL A 114 -12.44 -3.94 1.17
CA VAL A 114 -13.46 -4.69 1.92
C VAL A 114 -14.87 -4.41 1.39
N VAL A 115 -15.22 -3.14 1.18
CA VAL A 115 -16.55 -2.77 0.66
C VAL A 115 -16.74 -3.26 -0.77
N ALA A 116 -15.73 -3.14 -1.62
CA ALA A 116 -15.78 -3.61 -3.00
C ALA A 116 -15.99 -5.12 -3.07
N THR A 117 -15.21 -5.89 -2.30
CA THR A 117 -15.34 -7.35 -2.19
C THR A 117 -16.71 -7.74 -1.64
N TYR A 118 -17.18 -7.09 -0.57
CA TYR A 118 -18.49 -7.37 0.00
C TYR A 118 -19.62 -7.14 -1.01
N LYS A 119 -19.57 -6.00 -1.73
CA LYS A 119 -20.53 -5.69 -2.79
C LYS A 119 -20.50 -6.72 -3.90
N PHE A 120 -19.32 -7.11 -4.36
CA PHE A 120 -19.17 -8.12 -5.39
C PHE A 120 -19.77 -9.46 -4.97
N ILE A 121 -19.44 -9.96 -3.78
CA ILE A 121 -20.00 -11.21 -3.24
C ILE A 121 -21.52 -11.11 -3.11
N SER A 122 -22.05 -9.94 -2.72
CA SER A 122 -23.49 -9.72 -2.60
C SER A 122 -24.29 -9.81 -3.90
N LEU A 123 -23.62 -9.81 -5.06
CA LEU A 123 -24.26 -10.07 -6.35
C LEU A 123 -24.63 -11.54 -6.54
N PHE A 124 -23.93 -12.45 -5.86
CA PHE A 124 -24.05 -13.91 -6.05
C PHE A 124 -24.57 -14.63 -4.81
N VAL A 125 -24.27 -14.11 -3.61
CA VAL A 125 -24.65 -14.72 -2.34
C VAL A 125 -25.71 -13.86 -1.67
N THR A 126 -26.93 -14.38 -1.54
CA THR A 126 -28.06 -13.64 -0.95
C THR A 126 -28.09 -13.73 0.57
N SER A 127 -27.68 -14.88 1.13
CA SER A 127 -27.59 -15.08 2.59
C SER A 127 -26.54 -14.16 3.20
N SER A 128 -26.91 -13.39 4.22
CA SER A 128 -25.97 -12.53 4.95
C SER A 128 -25.01 -13.29 5.87
N TRP A 129 -25.25 -14.58 6.12
CA TRP A 129 -24.37 -15.41 6.94
C TRP A 129 -23.07 -15.78 6.20
N TRP A 130 -23.16 -15.93 4.88
CA TRP A 130 -22.06 -16.33 3.99
C TRP A 130 -21.39 -15.16 3.28
N ARG A 131 -21.80 -13.92 3.61
CA ARG A 131 -21.28 -12.67 3.06
C ARG A 131 -20.45 -11.94 4.09
#